data_AF-A0ABD5M076-F1
#
_entry.id   AF-A0ABD5M076-F1
#
_cell.length_a   1.000
_cell.length_b   1.000
_cell.length_c   1.000
_cell.angle_alpha   90.00
_cell.angle_beta   90.00
_cell.angle_gamma   90.00
#
_symmetry.space_group_name_H-M   'P 1'
#
loop_
_entity.id
_entity.type
_entity.pdbx_description
1 polymer ?
#
loop_
_entity_poly.entity_id
_entity_poly.type
_entity_poly.pdbx_seq_one_letter_code
_entity_poly.pdbx_strand_id
1 'polypeptide(L)' 'MATYAYAWHIYFNFSGYTNLVTGIALLLGFVVPRNFNAPYLAINLADFWRRWHISLSTFIRDYVYIPLGEIVRALFDKM' A
#
# COMPACT_ATOMS: atom_id res chain seq x y z
N MET A 1 19.81 -2.20 -16.85
CA MET A 1 20.12 -1.11 -15.87
C MET A 1 18.98 -0.12 -15.71
N ALA A 2 18.35 0.36 -16.79
CA ALA A 2 17.20 1.27 -16.73
C ALA A 2 16.06 0.78 -15.81
N THR A 3 15.68 -0.51 -15.88
CA THR A 3 14.61 -1.08 -15.05
C THR A 3 14.90 -0.99 -13.54
N TYR A 4 16.14 -1.29 -13.13
CA TYR A 4 16.54 -1.18 -11.72
C TYR A 4 16.55 0.27 -11.27
N ALA A 5 17.11 1.18 -12.07
CA ALA A 5 17.12 2.61 -11.77
C ALA A 5 15.69 3.17 -11.65
N TYR A 6 14.79 2.73 -12.52
CA TYR A 6 13.38 3.13 -12.48
C TYR A 6 12.66 2.60 -11.24
N ALA A 7 12.94 1.36 -10.82
CA ALA A 7 12.39 0.80 -9.59
C ALA A 7 12.79 1.65 -8.36
N TRP A 8 14.07 2.00 -8.25
CA TRP A 8 14.56 2.90 -7.21
C TRP A 8 13.94 4.29 -7.29
N HIS A 9 13.83 4.85 -8.49
CA HIS A 9 13.23 6.17 -8.72
C HIS A 9 11.78 6.25 -8.21
N ILE A 10 10.93 5.29 -8.59
CA ILE A 10 9.55 5.21 -8.10
C ILE A 10 9.55 5.08 -6.57
N TYR A 11 10.33 4.16 -6.02
CA TYR A 11 10.34 3.94 -4.58
C TYR A 11 10.72 5.19 -3.80
N PHE A 12 11.79 5.89 -4.18
CA PHE A 12 12.21 7.11 -3.49
C PHE A 12 11.24 8.26 -3.67
N ASN A 13 10.63 8.40 -4.85
CA ASN A 13 9.63 9.43 -5.09
C ASN A 13 8.42 9.26 -4.15
N PHE A 14 7.82 8.06 -4.11
CA PHE A 14 6.65 7.80 -3.28
C PHE A 14 6.98 7.71 -1.77
N SER A 15 8.04 6.98 -1.39
CA SER A 15 8.40 6.85 0.02
C SER A 15 8.91 8.16 0.61
N GLY A 16 9.68 8.94 -0.15
CA GLY A 16 10.15 10.26 0.27
C GLY A 16 9.00 11.23 0.50
N TYR A 17 8.05 11.30 -0.44
CA TYR A 17 6.85 12.13 -0.30
C TYR A 17 6.02 11.74 0.93
N THR A 18 5.77 10.45 1.13
CA THR A 18 4.96 9.97 2.28
C THR A 18 5.66 10.19 3.62
N ASN A 19 6.99 10.12 3.67
CA ASN A 19 7.76 10.48 4.85
C ASN A 19 7.68 11.98 5.17
N LEU A 20 7.71 12.85 4.16
CA LEU A 20 7.49 14.29 4.33
C LEU A 20 6.09 14.56 4.91
N VAL A 21 5.06 13.95 4.34
CA VAL A 21 3.67 14.06 4.85
C VAL A 21 3.57 13.58 6.30
N THR A 22 4.23 12.45 6.62
CA THR A 22 4.28 11.93 8.00
C THR A 22 4.94 12.91 8.95
N GLY A 23 6.05 13.53 8.54
CA GLY A 23 6.74 14.56 9.32
C GLY A 23 5.85 15.78 9.58
N ILE A 24 5.16 16.28 8.55
CA ILE A 24 4.20 17.39 8.68
C ILE A 24 3.05 17.01 9.61
N ALA A 25 2.49 15.81 9.47
CA ALA A 25 1.40 15.34 10.32
C ALA A 25 1.81 15.28 11.80
N LEU A 26 3.02 14.78 12.09
CA LEU A 26 3.56 14.77 13.45
C LEU A 26 3.71 16.18 14.03
N LEU A 27 4.16 17.16 13.23
CA LEU A 27 4.23 18.56 13.65
C LEU A 27 2.86 19.15 13.99
N LEU A 28 1.80 18.66 13.33
CA LEU A 28 0.41 19.05 13.58
C LEU A 28 -0.27 18.21 14.68
N GLY A 29 0.45 17.29 15.33
CA GLY A 29 -0.06 16.43 16.41
C GLY A 29 -0.81 15.18 15.94
N PHE A 30 -0.74 14.83 14.66
CA PHE A 30 -1.35 13.64 14.09
C PHE A 30 -0.34 12.50 13.90
N VAL A 31 -0.78 11.27 14.18
CA VAL A 31 -0.01 10.05 13.90
C VAL A 31 -0.65 9.35 12.70
N VAL A 32 0.08 9.30 11.58
CA VAL A 32 -0.39 8.69 10.33
C VAL A 32 0.21 7.28 10.19
N PRO A 33 -0.56 6.29 9.68
CA PRO A 33 -0.03 4.96 9.42
C PRO A 33 1.17 4.99 8.45
N ARG A 34 2.15 4.12 8.69
CA ARG A 34 3.32 3.95 7.82
C ARG A 34 2.89 3.42 6.45
N ASN A 35 3.34 4.06 5.38
CA ASN A 35 2.98 3.66 4.02
C ASN A 35 4.00 2.73 3.34
N PHE A 36 5.28 2.78 3.71
CA PHE A 36 6.32 1.90 3.17
C PHE A 36 7.14 1.26 4.28
N ASN A 37 7.39 -0.05 4.18
CA ASN A 37 8.17 -0.79 5.17
C ASN A 37 9.25 -1.68 4.52
N ALA A 38 10.32 -1.06 4.02
CA ALA A 38 11.44 -1.75 3.36
C ALA A 38 10.97 -2.83 2.35
N PRO A 39 10.21 -2.46 1.31
CA PRO A 39 9.55 -3.42 0.42
C PRO A 39 10.54 -4.30 -0.35
N TYR A 40 11.72 -3.78 -0.72
CA TYR A 40 12.75 -4.57 -1.41
C TYR A 40 13.50 -5.56 -0.50
N LEU A 41 13.23 -5.57 0.81
CA LEU A 41 13.69 -6.62 1.73
C LEU A 41 12.64 -7.74 1.91
N ALA A 42 11.58 -7.76 1.11
CA ALA A 42 10.55 -8.78 1.17
C ALA A 42 11.09 -10.15 0.76
N ILE A 43 10.63 -11.20 1.46
CA ILE A 43 11.05 -12.58 1.19
C ILE A 43 10.25 -13.25 0.05
N ASN A 44 9.13 -12.65 -0.35
CA ASN A 44 8.31 -13.09 -1.47
C ASN A 44 7.40 -11.95 -1.97
N LEU A 45 6.69 -12.18 -3.07
CA LEU A 45 5.84 -11.15 -3.69
C LEU A 45 4.67 -10.71 -2.80
N ALA A 46 4.08 -11.62 -2.03
CA ALA A 46 2.99 -11.27 -1.10
C ALA A 46 3.51 -10.35 0.02
N ASP A 47 4.70 -10.63 0.56
CA ASP A 47 5.37 -9.78 1.55
C ASP A 47 5.76 -8.42 0.96
N PHE A 48 6.16 -8.36 -0.32
CA PHE A 48 6.42 -7.09 -1.01
C PHE A 48 5.19 -6.18 -1.00
N TRP A 49 4.03 -6.69 -1.40
CA TRP A 49 2.78 -5.91 -1.42
C TRP A 49 2.25 -5.55 -0.03
N ARG A 50 2.58 -6.34 1.00
CA ARG A 50 2.30 -5.99 2.41
C ARG A 50 3.19 -4.87 2.94
N ARG A 51 4.30 -4.55 2.26
CA ARG A 51 5.28 -3.53 2.64
C ARG A 51 5.26 -2.30 1.72
N TRP A 52 4.66 -2.42 0.56
CA TRP A 52 4.57 -1.38 -0.47
C TRP A 52 3.20 -0.70 -0.43
N HIS A 53 3.19 0.62 -0.25
CA HIS A 53 1.99 1.47 -0.27
C HIS A 53 0.84 0.91 0.59
N ILE A 54 1.15 0.65 1.86
CA ILE A 54 0.30 -0.06 2.82
C ILE A 54 -1.09 0.57 2.94
N SER A 55 -1.20 1.90 3.04
CA SER A 55 -2.50 2.56 3.21
C SER A 55 -3.42 2.36 2.00
N LEU A 56 -2.88 2.41 0.78
CA LEU A 56 -3.62 2.14 -0.45
C LEU A 56 -4.00 0.67 -0.56
N SER A 57 -3.08 -0.24 -0.24
CA SER A 57 -3.35 -1.69 -0.22
C SER A 57 -4.49 -2.03 0.75
N THR A 58 -4.50 -1.41 1.93
CA THR A 58 -5.61 -1.53 2.89
C THR A 58 -6.90 -0.93 2.35
N PHE A 59 -6.85 0.26 1.76
CA PHE A 59 -8.03 0.90 1.16
C PHE A 59 -8.68 0.01 0.08
N ILE A 60 -7.89 -0.49 -0.87
CA ILE A 60 -8.39 -1.38 -1.92
C ILE A 60 -8.95 -2.67 -1.31
N ARG A 61 -8.28 -3.27 -0.33
CA ARG A 61 -8.76 -4.49 0.32
C ARG A 61 -10.12 -4.27 0.98
N ASP A 62 -10.23 -3.25 1.81
CA ASP A 62 -11.36 -3.07 2.71
C ASP A 62 -12.57 -2.44 2.01
N TYR A 63 -12.34 -1.56 1.03
CA TYR A 63 -13.42 -0.82 0.36
C TYR A 63 -13.74 -1.30 -1.05
N VAL A 64 -12.89 -2.11 -1.67
CA VAL A 64 -13.12 -2.60 -3.04
C VAL A 64 -13.18 -4.11 -3.09
N TYR A 65 -12.12 -4.80 -2.63
CA TYR A 65 -11.98 -6.24 -2.80
C TYR A 65 -12.96 -7.04 -1.94
N ILE A 66 -13.05 -6.75 -0.64
CA ILE A 66 -13.96 -7.45 0.27
C ILE A 66 -15.43 -7.24 -0.16
N PRO A 67 -15.91 -6.00 -0.37
CA PRO A 67 -17.30 -5.78 -0.79
C PRO A 67 -17.63 -6.45 -2.12
N LEU A 68 -16.71 -6.45 -3.09
CA LEU A 68 -16.92 -7.13 -4.37
C LEU A 68 -17.06 -8.66 -4.19
N GLY A 69 -16.24 -9.26 -3.32
CA GLY A 69 -16.33 -10.68 -3.00
C GLY A 69 -17.66 -11.06 -2.34
N GLU A 70 -18.17 -10.21 -1.45
CA GLU A 70 -19.48 -10.40 -0.81
C GLU A 70 -20.63 -10.32 -1.82
N ILE A 71 -20.57 -9.36 -2.75
CA ILE A 71 -21.54 -9.25 -3.85
C ILE A 71 -21.57 -10.52 -4.68
N VAL A 72 -20.40 -11.02 -5.09
CA VAL A 72 -20.30 -12.24 -5.91
C VAL A 72 -20.86 -13.45 -5.16
N ARG A 73 -20.52 -13.64 -3.88
CA ARG A 73 -21.06 -14.74 -3.07
C ARG A 73 -22.57 -14.69 -2.95
N ALA A 74 -23.14 -13.52 -2.66
CA ALA A 74 -24.58 -13.33 -2.54
C ALA A 74 -25.34 -13.61 -3.85
N LEU A 75 -24.69 -13.48 -5.01
CA LEU A 75 -25.27 -13.86 -6.31
C LEU A 75 -25.29 -15.38 -6.49
N PHE A 76 -24.22 -16.08 -6.10
CA PHE A 76 -24.17 -17.54 -6.17
C PHE A 76 -25.18 -18.20 -5.23
N ASP A 77 -25.37 -17.68 -4.02
CA ASP A 77 -26.33 -18.22 -3.05
C ASP A 77 -27.82 -18.08 -3.50
N LYS A 78 -28.08 -17.31 -4.57
CA LYS A 78 -29.43 -17.07 -5.12
C LYS A 78 -29.74 -17.94 -6.35
N MET A 79 -28.80 -18.77 -6.81
CA MET A 79 -28.97 -19.69 -7.96
C MET A 79 -29.23 -21.12 -7.49
#